data_AF-A0A7U9RUI7-F1
#
_entry.id   AF-A0A7U9RUI7-F1
#
_cell.length_a   1.000
_cell.length_b   1.000
_cell.length_c   1.000
_cell.angle_alpha   90.00
_cell.angle_beta   90.00
_cell.angle_gamma   90.00
#
_symmetry.space_group_name_H-M   'P 1'
#
loop_
_entity.id
_entity.type
_entity.pdbx_description
1 polymer ?
#
loop_
_entity_poly.entity_id
_entity_poly.type
_entity_poly.pdbx_seq_one_letter_code
_entity_poly.pdbx_strand_id
1 'polypeptide(L)'
;MLPPNADGTIAQKTEETVGSYILHDFFLYYTLRYGMAPAEIMALCKEAVRQNDEYKFSDKEIQKWLNVFYKRFFQQQFKRNCMPDGVKVGSVSVSPRGDLRLPAEIESEEFTEYE
;
A
#
# COMPACT_ATOMS: atom_id res chain seq x y z
N MET A 1 17.84 -4.58 -5.01
CA MET A 1 18.49 -3.75 -3.97
C MET A 1 19.44 -2.79 -4.67
N LEU A 2 19.33 -1.49 -4.40
CA LEU A 2 20.36 -0.54 -4.82
C LEU A 2 21.60 -0.78 -3.95
N PRO A 3 22.82 -0.73 -4.53
CA PRO A 3 24.02 -0.77 -3.72
C PRO A 3 24.03 0.41 -2.73
N PRO A 4 24.51 0.22 -1.50
CA PRO A 4 24.72 1.33 -0.57
C PRO A 4 25.69 2.36 -1.17
N ASN A 5 25.56 3.62 -0.74
CA ASN A 5 26.52 4.65 -1.08
C ASN A 5 27.92 4.28 -0.54
N ALA A 6 28.97 4.93 -1.04
CA ALA A 6 30.37 4.67 -0.64
C ALA A 6 30.64 4.87 0.87
N ASP A 7 29.73 5.54 1.59
CA ASP A 7 29.75 5.77 3.03
C ASP A 7 28.95 4.73 3.86
N GLY A 8 28.41 3.69 3.21
CA GLY A 8 27.60 2.66 3.87
C GLY A 8 26.17 3.10 4.20
N THR A 9 25.76 4.32 3.83
CA THR A 9 24.38 4.75 4.02
C THR A 9 23.48 4.13 2.95
N ILE A 10 22.50 3.36 3.39
CA ILE A 10 21.41 2.90 2.53
C ILE A 10 20.44 4.08 2.42
N ALA A 11 20.66 4.95 1.45
CA ALA A 11 19.75 6.04 1.14
C ALA A 11 18.50 5.45 0.48
N GLN A 12 17.56 4.93 1.28
CA GLN A 12 16.30 4.37 0.84
C GLN A 12 15.31 5.49 0.47
N LYS A 13 15.68 6.29 -0.53
CA LYS A 13 14.97 7.49 -1.02
C LYS A 13 13.52 7.23 -1.48
N THR A 14 13.14 5.96 -1.66
CA THR A 14 11.78 5.60 -2.08
C THR A 14 10.76 5.72 -0.96
N GLU A 15 11.13 5.45 0.30
CA GLU A 15 10.20 5.59 1.42
C GLU A 15 9.81 7.04 1.70
N GLU A 16 10.72 7.99 1.42
CA GLU A 16 10.42 9.42 1.53
C GLU A 16 9.29 9.84 0.58
N THR A 17 9.15 9.18 -0.58
CA THR A 17 8.14 9.50 -1.59
C THR A 17 6.91 8.60 -1.52
N VAL A 18 7.08 7.33 -1.13
CA VAL A 18 6.01 6.32 -1.10
C VAL A 18 5.32 6.27 0.26
N GLY A 19 6.09 6.41 1.34
CA GLY A 19 5.66 6.16 2.71
C GLY A 19 6.23 4.87 3.28
N SER A 20 6.01 4.66 4.58
CA SER A 20 6.46 3.46 5.29
C SER A 20 5.83 2.20 4.68
N TYR A 21 6.65 1.25 4.24
CA TYR A 21 6.15 -0.01 3.67
C TYR A 21 5.26 -0.78 4.63
N ILE A 22 5.49 -0.65 5.94
CA ILE A 22 4.67 -1.32 6.97
C ILE A 22 3.21 -0.87 6.88
N LEU A 23 2.98 0.44 6.70
CA LEU A 23 1.64 0.98 6.50
C LEU A 23 1.05 0.51 5.16
N HIS A 24 1.82 0.59 4.08
CA HIS A 24 1.35 0.17 2.75
C HIS A 24 0.99 -1.32 2.69
N ASP A 25 1.80 -2.18 3.30
CA ASP A 25 1.54 -3.62 3.35
C ASP A 25 0.31 -3.93 4.19
N PHE A 26 0.11 -3.19 5.30
CA PHE A 26 -1.12 -3.28 6.09
C PHE A 26 -2.35 -2.93 5.24
N PHE A 27 -2.31 -1.79 4.53
CA PHE A 27 -3.42 -1.35 3.67
C PHE A 27 -3.67 -2.32 2.53
N LEU A 28 -2.60 -2.78 1.87
CA LEU A 28 -2.66 -3.72 0.76
C LEU A 28 -3.30 -5.05 1.17
N TYR A 29 -2.86 -5.60 2.29
CA TYR A 29 -3.37 -6.87 2.79
C TYR A 29 -4.87 -6.80 3.05
N TYR A 30 -5.31 -5.78 3.79
CA TYR A 30 -6.73 -5.66 4.16
C TYR A 30 -7.62 -5.27 2.99
N THR A 31 -7.10 -4.50 2.03
CA THR A 31 -7.77 -4.21 0.76
C THR A 31 -7.97 -5.48 -0.07
N LEU A 32 -6.91 -6.27 -0.30
CA LEU A 32 -6.98 -7.41 -1.21
C LEU A 32 -7.62 -8.65 -0.58
N ARG A 33 -7.35 -8.91 0.70
CA ARG A 33 -7.80 -10.13 1.36
C ARG A 33 -9.27 -10.06 1.77
N TYR A 34 -9.71 -8.88 2.22
CA TYR A 34 -11.03 -8.70 2.81
C TYR A 34 -11.91 -7.71 2.06
N GLY A 35 -11.38 -6.95 1.08
CA GLY A 35 -12.16 -5.95 0.35
C GLY A 35 -12.69 -4.83 1.24
N MET A 36 -12.01 -4.56 2.37
CA MET A 36 -12.46 -3.56 3.33
C MET A 36 -12.43 -2.15 2.74
N ALA A 37 -13.39 -1.33 3.18
CA ALA A 37 -13.41 0.07 2.82
C ALA A 37 -12.24 0.82 3.48
N PRO A 38 -11.69 1.87 2.86
CA PRO A 38 -10.57 2.63 3.42
C PRO A 38 -10.84 3.20 4.82
N ALA A 39 -12.07 3.61 5.13
CA ALA A 39 -12.45 4.08 6.47
C ALA A 39 -12.29 2.97 7.53
N GLU A 40 -12.67 1.73 7.19
CA GLU A 40 -12.50 0.57 8.06
C GLU A 40 -11.01 0.24 8.26
N ILE A 41 -10.22 0.28 7.17
CA ILE A 41 -8.78 0.06 7.21
C ILE A 41 -8.08 1.13 8.04
N MET A 42 -8.51 2.40 7.94
CA MET A 42 -7.99 3.50 8.73
C MET A 42 -8.26 3.28 10.23
N ALA A 43 -9.50 2.94 10.59
CA ALA A 43 -9.87 2.66 11.97
C ALA A 43 -9.08 1.46 12.53
N LEU A 44 -8.96 0.39 11.75
CA LEU A 44 -8.21 -0.81 12.12
C LEU A 44 -6.71 -0.52 12.29
N CYS A 45 -6.12 0.29 11.40
CA CYS A 45 -4.72 0.67 11.46
C CYS A 45 -4.42 1.51 12.71
N LYS A 46 -5.27 2.48 13.02
CA LYS A 46 -5.15 3.28 14.25
C LYS A 46 -5.18 2.41 15.50
N GLU A 47 -6.09 1.45 15.56
CA GLU A 47 -6.18 0.53 16.69
C GLU A 47 -4.95 -0.38 16.78
N ALA A 48 -4.47 -0.92 15.66
CA ALA A 48 -3.26 -1.75 15.61
C ALA A 48 -2.01 -0.98 16.07
N VAL A 49 -1.87 0.29 15.68
CA VAL A 49 -0.79 1.18 16.12
C VAL A 49 -0.93 1.51 17.60
N ARG A 50 -2.15 1.77 18.09
CA ARG A 50 -2.41 2.04 19.51
C ARG A 50 -2.04 0.86 20.42
N GLN A 51 -2.21 -0.37 19.94
CA GLN A 51 -1.90 -1.59 20.70
C GLN A 51 -0.43 -2.02 20.62
N ASN A 52 0.38 -1.38 19.78
CA ASN A 52 1.76 -1.78 19.53
C ASN A 52 2.75 -0.68 19.94
N ASP A 53 3.65 -0.99 20.87
CA ASP A 53 4.64 -0.03 21.39
C ASP A 53 5.78 0.30 20.41
N GLU A 54 5.99 -0.54 19.38
CA GLU A 54 7.05 -0.38 18.37
C GLU A 54 6.67 0.68 17.32
N TYR A 55 5.41 0.70 16.90
CA TYR A 55 4.94 1.57 15.82
C TYR A 55 4.33 2.85 16.37
N LYS A 56 4.95 3.99 16.05
CA LYS A 56 4.53 5.32 16.53
C LYS A 56 4.07 6.21 15.39
N PHE A 57 3.04 5.76 14.66
CA PHE A 57 2.43 6.56 13.61
C PHE A 57 1.32 7.44 14.18
N SER A 58 1.33 8.73 13.85
CA SER A 58 0.19 9.59 14.17
C SER A 58 -1.00 9.34 13.24
N ASP A 59 -2.21 9.62 13.71
CA ASP A 59 -3.43 9.54 12.91
C ASP A 59 -3.32 10.29 11.56
N LYS A 60 -2.66 11.44 11.57
CA LYS A 60 -2.42 12.26 10.37
C LYS A 60 -1.48 11.58 9.39
N GLU A 61 -0.44 10.90 9.88
CA GLU A 61 0.48 10.14 9.04
C GLU A 61 -0.22 8.93 8.42
N ILE A 62 -1.02 8.19 9.20
CA ILE A 62 -1.80 7.06 8.71
C ILE A 62 -2.74 7.52 7.58
N GLN A 63 -3.49 8.61 7.80
CA GLN A 63 -4.40 9.17 6.80
C GLN A 63 -3.66 9.61 5.53
N LYS A 64 -2.56 10.36 5.69
CA LYS A 64 -1.73 10.81 4.55
C LYS A 64 -1.27 9.63 3.71
N TRP A 65 -0.75 8.58 4.34
CA TRP A 65 -0.20 7.44 3.63
C TRP A 65 -1.28 6.53 3.05
N LEU A 66 -2.46 6.43 3.66
CA LEU A 66 -3.61 5.72 3.11
C LEU A 66 -4.08 6.38 1.81
N ASN A 67 -4.16 7.71 1.77
CA ASN A 67 -4.52 8.45 0.56
C ASN A 67 -3.46 8.26 -0.54
N VAL A 68 -2.18 8.30 -0.19
CA VAL A 68 -1.08 8.02 -1.13
C VAL A 68 -1.15 6.59 -1.63
N PHE A 69 -1.49 5.62 -0.77
CA PHE A 69 -1.66 4.21 -1.13
C PHE A 69 -2.74 4.06 -2.20
N TYR A 70 -3.97 4.50 -1.95
CA TYR A 70 -5.06 4.30 -2.92
C TYR A 70 -4.82 5.04 -4.23
N LYS A 71 -4.37 6.30 -4.16
CA LYS A 71 -4.01 7.07 -5.36
C LYS A 71 -3.01 6.31 -6.23
N ARG A 72 -1.91 5.82 -5.63
CA ARG A 72 -0.88 5.10 -6.39
C ARG A 72 -1.31 3.71 -6.79
N PHE A 73 -2.08 3.03 -5.93
CA PHE A 73 -2.57 1.69 -6.20
C PHE A 73 -3.39 1.71 -7.48
N PHE A 74 -4.40 2.58 -7.59
CA PHE A 74 -5.25 2.67 -8.77
C PHE A 74 -4.52 3.23 -10.01
N GLN A 75 -3.84 4.38 -9.88
CA GLN A 75 -3.13 5.00 -11.01
C GLN A 75 -2.03 4.12 -11.63
N GLN A 76 -1.50 3.15 -10.88
CA GLN A 76 -0.45 2.26 -11.36
C GLN A 76 -0.98 0.88 -11.79
N GLN A 77 -2.30 0.69 -11.89
CA GLN A 77 -2.89 -0.57 -12.32
C GLN A 77 -2.44 -0.98 -13.72
N PHE A 78 -2.24 -0.03 -14.65
CA PHE A 78 -1.74 -0.32 -15.99
C PHE A 78 -0.40 -1.07 -16.00
N LYS A 79 0.47 -0.82 -15.01
CA LYS A 79 1.76 -1.49 -14.88
C LYS A 79 1.62 -2.97 -14.52
N ARG A 80 0.54 -3.33 -13.81
CA ARG A 80 0.25 -4.69 -13.37
C ARG A 80 -0.39 -5.53 -14.47
N ASN A 81 -1.16 -4.92 -15.37
CA ASN A 81 -1.78 -5.62 -16.50
C ASN A 81 -0.75 -6.36 -17.39
N CYS A 82 0.43 -5.78 -17.56
CA CYS A 82 1.51 -6.33 -18.39
C CYS A 82 2.64 -6.98 -17.56
N MET A 83 2.39 -7.39 -16.32
CA MET A 83 3.45 -7.98 -15.49
C MET A 83 3.91 -9.35 -16.02
N PRO A 84 5.23 -9.66 -15.92
CA PRO A 84 5.76 -10.97 -16.29
C PRO A 84 5.20 -12.05 -15.37
N ASP A 85 5.34 -13.31 -15.80
CA ASP A 85 4.89 -14.44 -15.01
C ASP A 85 5.69 -14.57 -13.71
N GLY A 86 4.99 -14.94 -12.64
CA GLY A 86 5.56 -15.10 -11.32
C GLY A 86 4.69 -16.03 -10.48
N VAL A 87 5.33 -16.76 -9.56
CA VAL A 87 4.62 -17.67 -8.65
C VAL A 87 3.99 -16.85 -7.53
N LYS A 88 2.71 -17.13 -7.23
CA LYS A 88 2.03 -16.54 -6.07
C LYS A 88 2.70 -17.03 -4.79
N VAL A 89 3.10 -16.10 -3.92
CA VAL A 89 3.62 -16.37 -2.58
C VAL A 89 2.70 -15.71 -1.56
N GLY A 90 2.33 -16.44 -0.50
CA GLY A 90 1.40 -15.95 0.52
C GLY A 90 -0.07 -16.08 0.11
N SER A 91 -0.93 -15.30 0.75
CA SER A 91 -2.40 -15.41 0.61
C SER A 91 -2.98 -14.51 -0.49
N VAL A 92 -2.31 -13.40 -0.80
CA VAL A 92 -2.75 -12.38 -1.78
C VAL A 92 -1.68 -12.13 -2.85
N SER A 93 -2.10 -11.78 -4.05
CA SER A 93 -1.23 -11.38 -5.16
C SER A 93 -1.86 -10.23 -5.95
N VAL A 94 -1.03 -9.50 -6.68
CA VAL A 94 -1.47 -8.37 -7.52
C VAL A 94 -1.54 -8.73 -9.01
N SER A 95 -1.51 -10.03 -9.32
CA SER A 95 -1.53 -10.50 -10.71
C SER A 95 -2.91 -10.31 -11.34
N PRO A 96 -2.99 -9.70 -12.54
CA PRO A 96 -4.23 -9.61 -13.31
C PRO A 96 -4.75 -10.98 -13.75
N ARG A 97 -3.87 -11.98 -13.78
CA ARG A 97 -4.18 -13.37 -14.11
C ARG A 97 -4.66 -14.18 -12.89
N GLY A 98 -4.58 -13.59 -11.69
CA GLY A 98 -4.84 -14.26 -10.42
C GLY A 98 -5.86 -13.49 -9.57
N ASP A 99 -5.41 -12.98 -8.42
CA ASP A 99 -6.28 -12.47 -7.37
C ASP A 99 -6.83 -11.06 -7.63
N LEU A 100 -6.13 -10.22 -8.42
CA LEU A 100 -6.51 -8.81 -8.62
C LEU A 100 -6.94 -8.56 -10.06
N ARG A 101 -8.26 -8.47 -10.32
CA ARG A 101 -8.81 -8.11 -11.63
C ARG A 101 -9.41 -6.72 -11.55
N LEU A 102 -8.75 -5.75 -12.17
CA LEU A 102 -9.10 -4.34 -12.08
C LEU A 102 -8.84 -3.64 -13.42
N PRO A 103 -9.76 -2.79 -13.92
CA PRO A 103 -9.53 -2.03 -15.14
C PRO A 103 -8.40 -1.01 -14.95
N ALA A 104 -7.67 -0.71 -16.03
CA ALA A 104 -6.56 0.25 -15.98
C ALA A 104 -7.00 1.72 -15.83
N GLU A 105 -8.25 2.01 -16.20
CA GLU A 105 -8.84 3.35 -16.22
C GLU A 105 -9.63 3.67 -14.94
N ILE A 106 -9.41 2.91 -13.86
CA ILE A 106 -10.07 3.19 -12.60
C ILE A 106 -9.51 4.45 -11.96
N GLU A 107 -10.40 5.37 -11.59
CA GLU A 107 -10.03 6.60 -10.89
C GLU A 107 -10.02 6.38 -9.37
N SER A 108 -9.08 7.03 -8.70
CA SER A 108 -8.91 6.89 -7.25
C SER A 108 -9.90 7.72 -6.43
N GLU A 109 -10.59 8.70 -7.04
CA GLU A 109 -11.48 9.63 -6.33
C GLU A 109 -12.51 8.90 -5.47
N GLU A 110 -13.11 7.81 -5.99
CA GLU A 110 -14.12 6.99 -5.30
C GLU A 110 -13.61 6.35 -3.99
N PHE A 111 -12.28 6.24 -3.83
CA PHE A 111 -11.61 5.61 -2.70
C PHE A 111 -10.75 6.58 -1.88
N THR A 112 -10.95 7.89 -2.05
CA THR A 112 -10.22 8.92 -1.29
C THR A 112 -11.12 9.95 -0.62
N GLU A 113 -12.42 9.95 -0.95
CA GLU A 113 -13.43 10.79 -0.29
C GLU A 113 -13.99 10.09 0.94
N TYR A 114 -13.30 10.24 2.07
CA TYR A 114 -13.85 9.96 3.40
C TYR A 114 -13.83 11.28 4.17
N GLU A 115 -14.98 11.97 4.20
CA GLU A 115 -15.23 13.07 5.15
C GLU A 115 -15.52 12.53 6.55
#